data_AF-A0A349A5L8-F1
#
_entry.id   AF-A0A349A5L8-F1
#
_cell.length_a   1.000
_cell.length_b   1.000
_cell.length_c   1.000
_cell.angle_alpha   90.00
_cell.angle_beta   90.00
_cell.angle_gamma   90.00
#
_symmetry.space_group_name_H-M   'P 1'
#
loop_
_entity.id
_entity.type
_entity.pdbx_description
1 polymer ?
#
loop_
_entity_poly.entity_id
_entity_poly.type
_entity_poly.pdbx_seq_one_letter_code
_entity_poly.pdbx_strand_id
1 'polypeptide(L)'
;MRSKRPVGVVFQGSFLHRRGCVICAPGTLALAELTAPSKRKERFTMKKRLPTAMIQLLVVLLFVVSLPAATFGQTGTPPDPLKEGIREYQADNYEEAVEFFKQARQAAPDSTTVAFWLGMAYKQQNNFKEAVGPLSDAVTKTPPLKEALVELVDILYRLERFDEAAKWIAVAEKEKIYPAKTAFLKGMILAKQLKYGEAVEAFEKSKSLDKTYTQSAEFQIGLCYMLDRKYTKASDRFRAAVTQDPLSDLGSFARRYQDLVEDRQWIERPLRLTLSALGQYDTNMLTEPKKNDPRYPAIDLRGGKEDSYAMLNTLRMDVVPTLPGGWLFNASYAGTWNLHQNNATSYDIFANTLSVAPGYSFGRVALNLAGNYTHILKRQPVYREYSQSYSVGPMIRIIGPTL
;
A
#
# COMPACT_ATOMS: atom_id res chain seq x y z
N MET A 1 -45.75 20.42 27.27
CA MET A 1 -44.61 19.65 27.81
C MET A 1 -43.82 19.07 26.65
N ARG A 2 -42.51 19.35 26.58
CA ARG A 2 -41.62 18.96 25.48
C ARG A 2 -41.41 17.44 25.47
N SER A 3 -41.75 16.81 24.34
CA SER A 3 -41.46 15.41 24.03
C SER A 3 -39.94 15.19 23.97
N LYS A 4 -39.42 14.36 24.88
CA LYS A 4 -38.02 13.88 24.84
C LYS A 4 -37.95 12.75 23.81
N ARG A 5 -37.10 12.90 22.80
CA ARG A 5 -36.78 11.83 21.84
C ARG A 5 -36.02 10.71 22.56
N PRO A 6 -36.26 9.42 22.24
CA PRO A 6 -35.47 8.33 22.80
C PRO A 6 -34.04 8.40 22.24
N VAL A 7 -33.06 8.33 23.14
CA VAL A 7 -31.65 8.18 22.80
C VAL A 7 -31.40 6.69 22.64
N GLY A 8 -31.33 6.22 21.38
CA GLY A 8 -30.85 4.88 21.09
C GLY A 8 -29.34 4.83 21.32
N VAL A 9 -28.89 4.08 22.31
CA VAL A 9 -27.47 3.75 22.47
C VAL A 9 -27.21 2.49 21.65
N VAL A 10 -26.61 2.67 20.47
CA VAL A 10 -26.10 1.56 19.66
C VAL A 10 -24.74 1.14 20.23
N PHE A 11 -24.69 0.01 20.93
CA PHE A 11 -23.42 -0.67 21.18
C PHE A 11 -23.05 -1.48 19.94
N GLN A 12 -22.34 -0.85 19.01
CA GLN A 12 -21.66 -1.55 17.93
C GLN A 12 -20.34 -2.11 18.47
N GLY A 13 -20.44 -3.19 19.25
CA GLY A 13 -19.30 -3.92 19.77
C GLY A 13 -18.61 -4.71 18.66
N SER A 14 -17.73 -4.08 17.89
CA SER A 14 -16.73 -4.81 17.11
C SER A 14 -15.68 -5.30 18.10
N PHE A 15 -15.66 -6.60 18.42
CA PHE A 15 -14.59 -7.22 19.19
C PHE A 15 -13.31 -7.21 18.32
N LEU A 16 -12.62 -6.08 18.32
CA LEU A 16 -11.30 -5.92 17.76
C LEU A 16 -10.31 -6.36 18.85
N HIS A 17 -9.88 -7.62 18.80
CA HIS A 17 -8.81 -8.10 19.67
C HIS A 17 -7.46 -7.56 19.14
N ARG A 18 -7.22 -6.25 19.33
CA ARG A 18 -5.91 -5.63 19.06
C ARG A 18 -5.00 -5.91 20.26
N ARG A 19 -3.99 -6.76 20.04
CA ARG A 19 -2.80 -6.78 20.92
C ARG A 19 -2.07 -5.45 20.74
N GLY A 20 -1.80 -4.81 21.88
CA GLY A 20 -1.30 -3.44 21.95
C GLY A 20 0.11 -3.25 21.41
N CYS A 21 0.37 -2.01 21.03
CA CYS A 21 1.68 -1.40 21.14
C CYS A 21 1.49 0.04 21.61
N VAL A 22 1.98 0.33 22.81
CA VAL A 22 2.01 1.64 23.45
C VAL A 22 3.33 2.29 23.04
N ILE A 23 3.29 3.36 22.25
CA ILE A 23 4.39 4.33 22.15
C ILE A 23 3.80 5.73 22.13
N CYS A 24 4.22 6.52 23.11
CA CYS A 24 3.84 7.90 23.37
C CYS A 24 4.20 8.85 22.22
N ALA A 25 3.32 9.80 21.91
CA ALA A 25 3.61 10.97 21.10
C ALA A 25 3.72 12.22 22.00
N PRO A 26 4.71 13.10 21.84
CA PRO A 26 4.69 14.42 22.46
C PRO A 26 3.87 15.41 21.63
N GLY A 27 3.15 16.27 22.34
CA GLY A 27 2.13 17.16 21.81
C GLY A 27 2.64 18.41 21.06
N THR A 28 1.82 18.78 20.08
CA THR A 28 1.34 20.14 19.76
C THR A 28 2.23 21.35 20.01
N LEU A 29 2.64 21.94 18.88
CA LEU A 29 2.91 23.37 18.69
C LEU A 29 1.81 24.27 19.26
N ALA A 30 2.22 25.33 19.94
CA ALA A 30 1.42 26.53 20.15
C ALA A 30 2.20 27.75 19.63
N LEU A 31 1.60 28.47 18.70
CA LEU A 31 1.99 29.79 18.23
C LEU A 31 1.87 30.82 19.36
N ALA A 32 2.88 31.68 19.48
CA ALA A 32 2.75 32.99 20.11
C ALA A 32 3.63 34.00 19.35
N GLU A 33 2.99 34.78 18.48
CA GLU A 33 3.46 36.13 18.15
C GLU A 33 3.36 36.99 19.41
N LEU A 34 4.37 37.81 19.70
CA LEU A 34 4.22 39.13 20.35
C LEU A 34 5.58 39.86 20.39
N THR A 35 5.65 40.90 19.56
CA THR A 35 6.23 42.24 19.82
C THR A 35 7.66 42.38 20.33
N ALA A 36 8.49 42.99 19.48
CA ALA A 36 9.72 43.68 19.85
C ALA A 36 9.46 44.89 20.78
N PRO A 37 10.46 45.26 21.60
CA PRO A 37 10.75 46.67 21.78
C PRO A 37 12.23 47.01 21.53
N SER A 38 12.39 48.13 20.82
CA SER A 38 13.62 48.84 20.53
C SER A 38 14.46 49.16 21.78
N LYS A 39 15.76 48.84 21.74
CA LYS A 39 16.77 49.45 22.62
C LYS A 39 17.80 50.24 21.83
N ARG A 40 17.56 51.55 21.83
CA ARG A 40 18.48 52.68 22.08
C ARG A 40 19.94 52.51 21.60
N LYS A 41 20.26 53.21 20.51
CA LYS A 41 21.62 53.53 20.04
C LYS A 41 22.32 54.46 21.03
N GLU A 42 23.39 54.01 21.66
CA GLU A 42 24.38 54.90 22.27
C GLU A 42 25.54 55.10 21.31
N ARG A 43 25.71 56.35 20.85
CA ARG A 43 26.85 56.79 20.04
C ARG A 43 28.02 57.06 20.97
N PHE A 44 29.04 56.21 20.94
CA PHE A 44 30.36 56.53 21.49
C PHE A 44 31.26 57.01 20.35
N THR A 45 31.51 58.32 20.28
CA THR A 45 32.48 58.92 19.36
C THR A 45 33.85 58.98 20.04
N MET A 46 34.76 58.07 19.69
CA MET A 46 36.20 58.28 19.89
C MET A 46 36.84 58.71 18.58
N LYS A 47 37.19 60.00 18.48
CA LYS A 47 38.14 60.50 17.47
C LYS A 47 39.56 60.17 17.93
N LYS A 48 40.18 59.14 17.34
CA LYS A 48 41.64 59.08 17.21
C LYS A 48 41.95 58.88 15.72
N ARG A 49 42.43 59.95 15.08
CA ARG A 49 42.94 59.92 13.71
C ARG A 49 44.29 59.22 13.73
N LEU A 50 44.44 58.10 13.02
CA LEU A 50 45.77 57.61 12.64
C LEU A 50 46.40 58.61 11.66
N PRO A 51 47.71 58.92 11.77
CA PRO A 51 48.38 59.80 10.83
C PRO A 51 48.44 59.15 9.44
N THR A 52 48.13 59.93 8.42
CA THR A 52 48.00 59.53 7.00
C THR A 52 49.23 58.82 6.43
N ALA A 53 50.41 59.01 7.02
CA ALA A 53 51.65 58.32 6.63
C ALA A 53 51.60 56.80 6.88
N MET A 54 50.85 56.33 7.88
CA MET A 54 50.81 54.91 8.24
C MET A 54 49.87 54.09 7.33
N ILE A 55 48.86 54.74 6.75
CA ILE A 55 47.94 54.13 5.77
C ILE A 55 48.64 53.97 4.41
N GLN A 56 49.50 54.93 4.02
CA GLN A 56 50.27 54.83 2.77
C GLN A 56 51.31 53.69 2.83
N LEU A 57 51.95 53.46 3.98
CA LEU A 57 52.90 52.35 4.15
C LEU A 57 52.22 50.98 4.06
N LEU A 58 51.00 50.85 4.59
CA LEU A 58 50.24 49.59 4.60
C LEU A 58 49.69 49.22 3.22
N VAL A 59 49.34 50.21 2.40
CA VAL A 59 48.91 50.01 1.00
C VAL A 59 50.09 49.61 0.11
N VAL A 60 51.27 50.18 0.32
CA VAL A 60 52.48 49.79 -0.43
C VAL A 60 52.93 48.37 -0.04
N LEU A 61 52.84 47.98 1.24
CA LEU A 61 53.18 46.63 1.68
C LEU A 61 52.20 45.57 1.13
N LEU A 62 50.92 45.90 0.98
CA LEU A 62 49.91 45.04 0.34
C LEU A 62 50.12 44.90 -1.18
N PHE A 63 50.73 45.89 -1.83
CA PHE A 63 51.02 45.85 -3.27
C PHE A 63 52.32 45.12 -3.63
N VAL A 64 53.28 45.02 -2.70
CA VAL A 64 54.55 44.30 -2.93
C VAL A 64 54.41 42.78 -2.76
N VAL A 65 53.36 42.31 -2.05
CA VAL A 65 53.04 40.87 -1.91
C VAL A 65 52.22 40.34 -3.10
N SER A 66 51.77 41.19 -4.02
CA SER A 66 51.05 40.77 -5.23
C SER A 66 51.94 40.60 -6.46
N LEU A 67 53.20 40.17 -6.28
CA LEU A 67 53.96 39.60 -7.39
C LEU A 67 53.27 38.30 -7.81
N PRO A 68 52.80 38.15 -9.06
CA PRO A 68 52.30 36.87 -9.52
C PRO A 68 53.47 35.90 -9.44
N ALA A 69 53.40 34.94 -8.51
CA ALA A 69 54.25 33.76 -8.59
C ALA A 69 54.03 33.21 -9.99
N ALA A 70 55.10 33.19 -10.80
CA ALA A 70 55.09 32.51 -12.07
C ALA A 70 54.71 31.06 -11.78
N THR A 71 53.46 30.72 -12.03
CA THR A 71 52.99 29.34 -12.03
C THR A 71 53.75 28.68 -13.16
N PHE A 72 54.79 27.93 -12.81
CA PHE A 72 55.30 26.88 -13.67
C PHE A 72 54.10 25.98 -13.96
N GLY A 73 53.49 26.17 -15.13
CA GLY A 73 52.47 25.28 -15.65
C GLY A 73 53.09 23.89 -15.66
N GLN A 74 52.57 23.02 -14.79
CA GLN A 74 52.91 21.61 -14.90
C GLN A 74 52.53 21.21 -16.32
N THR A 75 53.51 20.78 -17.11
CA THR A 75 53.28 20.03 -18.34
C THR A 75 52.75 18.67 -17.95
N GLY A 76 51.56 18.65 -17.36
CA GLY A 76 50.76 17.45 -17.22
C GLY A 76 50.25 17.12 -18.61
N THR A 77 50.43 15.88 -19.05
CA THR A 77 49.62 15.31 -20.12
C THR A 77 48.16 15.75 -19.94
N PRO A 78 47.43 16.15 -21.00
CA PRO A 78 46.03 16.52 -20.87
C PRO A 78 45.30 15.42 -20.07
N PRO A 79 44.50 15.79 -19.06
CA PRO A 79 43.89 14.81 -18.16
C PRO A 79 43.09 13.81 -19.00
N ASP A 80 43.34 12.53 -18.76
CA ASP A 80 42.64 11.43 -19.44
C ASP A 80 41.12 11.58 -19.18
N PRO A 81 40.32 11.88 -20.22
CA PRO A 81 38.91 12.17 -20.04
C PRO A 81 38.15 11.01 -19.39
N LEU A 82 38.60 9.76 -19.58
CA LEU A 82 37.98 8.61 -18.92
C LEU A 82 38.22 8.63 -17.41
N LYS A 83 39.44 8.96 -16.96
CA LYS A 83 39.75 9.03 -15.51
C LYS A 83 39.01 10.17 -14.84
N GLU A 84 38.95 11.32 -15.51
CA GLU A 84 38.22 12.47 -14.98
C GLU A 84 36.71 12.19 -14.91
N GLY A 85 36.14 11.57 -15.94
CA GLY A 85 34.73 11.15 -15.91
C GLY A 85 34.43 10.16 -14.79
N ILE A 86 35.32 9.18 -14.53
CA ILE A 86 35.15 8.25 -13.39
C ILE A 86 35.23 8.99 -12.06
N ARG A 87 36.12 9.98 -11.93
CA ARG A 87 36.24 10.80 -10.71
C ARG A 87 34.97 11.60 -10.45
N GLU A 88 34.44 12.28 -11.46
CA GLU A 88 33.18 13.04 -11.34
C GLU A 88 31.99 12.10 -11.06
N TYR A 89 31.95 10.91 -11.69
CA TYR A 89 30.93 9.90 -11.41
C TYR A 89 30.97 9.43 -9.95
N GLN A 90 32.17 9.25 -9.37
CA GLN A 90 32.33 8.90 -7.96
C GLN A 90 31.99 10.05 -7.00
N ALA A 91 32.05 11.29 -7.48
CA ALA A 91 31.65 12.49 -6.74
C ALA A 91 30.16 12.80 -6.88
N ASP A 92 29.38 11.92 -7.51
CA ASP A 92 27.96 12.09 -7.85
C ASP A 92 27.65 13.27 -8.79
N ASN A 93 28.68 13.83 -9.44
CA ASN A 93 28.58 14.87 -10.47
C ASN A 93 28.33 14.21 -11.84
N TYR A 94 27.15 13.63 -12.02
CA TYR A 94 26.88 12.79 -13.18
C TYR A 94 26.84 13.58 -14.49
N GLU A 95 26.37 14.83 -14.46
CA GLU A 95 26.33 15.74 -15.61
C GLU A 95 27.72 16.00 -16.18
N GLU A 96 28.67 16.37 -15.33
CA GLU A 96 30.07 16.58 -15.68
C GLU A 96 30.73 15.27 -16.14
N ALA A 97 30.43 14.16 -15.45
CA ALA A 97 30.91 12.84 -15.84
C ALA A 97 30.50 12.46 -17.27
N VAL A 98 29.25 12.73 -17.66
CA VAL A 98 28.77 12.48 -19.02
C VAL A 98 29.57 13.27 -20.05
N GLU A 99 29.90 14.53 -19.79
CA GLU A 99 30.69 15.34 -20.73
C GLU A 99 32.11 14.80 -20.90
N PHE A 100 32.77 14.41 -19.81
CA PHE A 100 34.06 13.76 -19.88
C PHE A 100 34.01 12.39 -20.58
N PHE A 101 32.96 11.58 -20.34
CA PHE A 101 32.79 10.32 -21.04
C PHE A 101 32.46 10.48 -22.52
N LYS A 102 31.74 11.54 -22.93
CA LYS A 102 31.56 11.88 -24.34
C LYS A 102 32.89 12.23 -25.00
N GLN A 103 33.74 13.02 -24.33
CA GLN A 103 35.10 13.32 -24.83
C GLN A 103 35.95 12.05 -24.93
N ALA A 104 35.92 11.19 -23.91
CA ALA A 104 36.60 9.89 -23.94
C ALA A 104 36.10 9.02 -25.11
N ARG A 105 34.80 9.06 -25.41
CA ARG A 105 34.20 8.29 -26.51
C ARG A 105 34.57 8.84 -27.89
N GLN A 106 34.79 10.15 -28.02
CA GLN A 106 35.33 10.73 -29.25
C GLN A 106 36.76 10.24 -29.52
N ALA A 107 37.59 10.14 -28.47
CA ALA A 107 38.96 9.63 -28.58
C ALA A 107 39.03 8.11 -28.82
N ALA A 108 38.10 7.34 -28.24
CA ALA A 108 38.04 5.89 -28.37
C ALA A 108 36.60 5.38 -28.63
N PRO A 109 36.09 5.50 -29.87
CA PRO A 109 34.69 5.16 -30.20
C PRO A 109 34.31 3.70 -29.97
N ASP A 110 35.29 2.79 -30.00
CA ASP A 110 35.09 1.34 -29.85
C ASP A 110 35.41 0.81 -28.45
N SER A 111 35.80 1.68 -27.52
CA SER A 111 36.08 1.28 -26.14
C SER A 111 34.79 0.88 -25.42
N THR A 112 34.65 -0.41 -25.11
CA THR A 112 33.53 -0.94 -24.32
C THR A 112 33.52 -0.38 -22.89
N THR A 113 34.69 -0.12 -22.31
CA THR A 113 34.82 0.52 -20.99
C THR A 113 34.25 1.94 -21.00
N VAL A 114 34.58 2.76 -21.99
CA VAL A 114 34.03 4.12 -22.10
C VAL A 114 32.52 4.07 -22.34
N ALA A 115 32.07 3.17 -23.21
CA ALA A 115 30.66 2.98 -23.48
C ALA A 115 29.87 2.56 -22.23
N PHE A 116 30.44 1.67 -21.41
CA PHE A 116 29.86 1.26 -20.13
C PHE A 116 29.71 2.42 -19.16
N TRP A 117 30.78 3.18 -18.92
CA TRP A 117 30.75 4.30 -17.98
C TRP A 117 29.82 5.43 -18.43
N LEU A 118 29.77 5.73 -19.73
CA LEU A 118 28.79 6.67 -20.28
C LEU A 118 27.35 6.18 -20.05
N GLY A 119 27.09 4.89 -20.28
CA GLY A 119 25.80 4.27 -20.01
C GLY A 119 25.41 4.31 -18.53
N MET A 120 26.35 4.05 -17.64
CA MET A 120 26.17 4.14 -16.19
C MET A 120 25.87 5.58 -15.74
N ALA A 121 26.58 6.57 -16.28
CA ALA A 121 26.33 7.98 -15.97
C ALA A 121 24.92 8.42 -16.40
N TYR A 122 24.49 8.04 -17.61
CA TYR A 122 23.11 8.27 -18.04
C TYR A 122 22.08 7.56 -17.16
N LYS A 123 22.37 6.33 -16.70
CA LYS A 123 21.50 5.61 -15.77
C LYS A 123 21.31 6.38 -14.46
N GLN A 124 22.38 6.95 -13.88
CA GLN A 124 22.27 7.71 -12.62
C GLN A 124 21.50 9.01 -12.78
N GLN A 125 21.58 9.66 -13.95
CA GLN A 125 20.72 10.80 -14.30
C GLN A 125 19.25 10.40 -14.55
N ASN A 126 18.88 9.12 -14.41
CA ASN A 126 17.60 8.56 -14.84
C ASN A 126 17.31 8.75 -16.33
N ASN A 127 18.33 9.03 -17.14
CA ASN A 127 18.20 9.19 -18.58
C ASN A 127 18.30 7.82 -19.28
N PHE A 128 17.30 6.98 -19.02
CA PHE A 128 17.31 5.58 -19.43
C PHE A 128 17.35 5.37 -20.94
N LYS A 129 16.72 6.26 -21.73
CA LYS A 129 16.68 6.14 -23.20
C LYS A 129 18.08 6.30 -23.79
N GLU A 130 18.82 7.31 -23.33
CA GLU A 130 20.18 7.63 -23.78
C GLU A 130 21.20 6.60 -23.31
N ALA A 131 20.95 5.94 -22.18
CA ALA A 131 21.82 4.88 -21.65
C ALA A 131 21.81 3.58 -22.50
N VAL A 132 20.73 3.30 -23.25
CA VAL A 132 20.60 2.03 -24.01
C VAL A 132 21.70 1.88 -25.05
N GLY A 133 22.00 2.94 -25.82
CA GLY A 133 23.02 2.89 -26.88
C GLY A 133 24.42 2.55 -26.35
N PRO A 134 24.98 3.35 -25.42
CA PRO A 134 26.28 3.07 -24.81
C PRO A 134 26.36 1.71 -24.11
N LEU A 135 25.32 1.27 -23.38
CA LEU A 135 25.33 -0.06 -22.75
C LEU A 135 25.22 -1.19 -23.76
N SER A 136 24.42 -1.03 -24.83
CA SER A 136 24.38 -2.00 -25.93
C SER A 136 25.76 -2.15 -26.57
N ASP A 137 26.44 -1.03 -26.86
CA ASP A 137 27.81 -1.05 -27.37
C ASP A 137 28.78 -1.77 -26.43
N ALA A 138 28.67 -1.54 -25.12
CA ALA A 138 29.51 -2.21 -24.13
C ALA A 138 29.31 -3.74 -24.10
N VAL A 139 28.10 -4.23 -24.41
CA VAL A 139 27.79 -5.66 -24.46
C VAL A 139 28.19 -6.28 -25.80
N THR A 140 28.13 -5.54 -26.92
CA THR A 140 28.32 -6.10 -28.26
C THR A 140 29.70 -5.86 -28.87
N LYS A 141 30.38 -4.75 -28.53
CA LYS A 141 31.70 -4.44 -29.08
C LYS A 141 32.79 -5.30 -28.42
N THR A 142 33.95 -5.39 -29.04
CA THR A 142 35.05 -6.25 -28.60
C THR A 142 36.14 -5.44 -27.90
N PRO A 143 36.60 -5.85 -26.69
CA PRO A 143 36.13 -6.98 -25.90
C PRO A 143 34.80 -6.70 -25.17
N PRO A 144 33.83 -7.64 -25.18
CA PRO A 144 32.51 -7.42 -24.58
C PRO A 144 32.60 -7.37 -23.05
N LEU A 145 31.90 -6.41 -22.45
CA LEU A 145 31.84 -6.25 -21.00
C LEU A 145 30.60 -6.94 -20.44
N LYS A 146 30.81 -8.01 -19.65
CA LYS A 146 29.71 -8.84 -19.11
C LYS A 146 28.89 -8.08 -18.08
N GLU A 147 29.53 -7.19 -17.33
CA GLU A 147 28.95 -6.26 -16.36
C GLU A 147 27.85 -5.40 -16.99
N ALA A 148 28.04 -4.97 -18.25
CA ALA A 148 27.10 -4.10 -18.94
C ALA A 148 25.76 -4.79 -19.26
N LEU A 149 25.74 -6.12 -19.37
CA LEU A 149 24.55 -6.87 -19.79
C LEU A 149 23.42 -6.74 -18.75
N VAL A 150 23.73 -6.98 -17.48
CA VAL A 150 22.72 -6.88 -16.41
C VAL A 150 22.21 -5.46 -16.22
N GLU A 151 23.06 -4.46 -16.49
CA GLU A 151 22.67 -3.05 -16.45
C GLU A 151 21.77 -2.69 -17.65
N LEU A 152 22.08 -3.19 -18.85
CA LEU A 152 21.23 -3.03 -20.03
C LEU A 152 19.84 -3.64 -19.80
N VAL A 153 19.77 -4.83 -19.19
CA VAL A 153 18.50 -5.48 -18.84
C VAL A 153 17.68 -4.66 -17.85
N ASP A 154 18.31 -4.12 -16.79
CA ASP A 154 17.63 -3.25 -15.82
C ASP A 154 17.07 -1.98 -16.50
N ILE A 155 17.83 -1.37 -17.40
CA ILE A 155 17.36 -0.19 -18.15
C ILE A 155 16.22 -0.54 -19.09
N LEU A 156 16.31 -1.65 -19.83
CA LEU A 156 15.22 -2.11 -20.71
C LEU A 156 13.94 -2.43 -19.91
N TYR A 157 14.09 -3.00 -18.71
CA TYR A 157 12.98 -3.21 -17.78
C TYR A 157 12.32 -1.88 -17.36
N ARG A 158 13.11 -0.86 -17.01
CA ARG A 158 12.59 0.48 -16.64
C ARG A 158 11.91 1.21 -17.79
N LEU A 159 12.35 0.96 -19.02
CA LEU A 159 11.73 1.46 -20.25
C LEU A 159 10.53 0.62 -20.72
N GLU A 160 10.15 -0.41 -19.97
CA GLU A 160 9.07 -1.36 -20.32
C GLU A 160 9.30 -2.10 -21.65
N ARG A 161 10.56 -2.19 -22.12
CA ARG A 161 10.98 -2.91 -23.33
C ARG A 161 11.25 -4.39 -23.00
N PHE A 162 10.21 -5.08 -22.52
CA PHE A 162 10.33 -6.42 -21.92
C PHE A 162 10.81 -7.50 -22.92
N ASP A 163 10.41 -7.43 -24.18
CA ASP A 163 10.81 -8.41 -25.20
C ASP A 163 12.32 -8.35 -25.51
N GLU A 164 12.88 -7.13 -25.52
CA GLU A 164 14.31 -6.94 -25.71
C GLU A 164 15.09 -7.35 -24.47
N ALA A 165 14.58 -7.01 -23.28
CA ALA A 165 15.17 -7.45 -22.02
C ALA A 165 15.22 -8.98 -21.93
N ALA A 166 14.17 -9.68 -22.38
CA ALA A 166 14.10 -11.14 -22.38
C ALA A 166 15.17 -11.79 -23.29
N LYS A 167 15.48 -11.18 -24.44
CA LYS A 167 16.57 -11.65 -25.32
C LYS A 167 17.93 -11.57 -24.61
N TRP A 168 18.21 -10.46 -23.94
CA TRP A 168 19.45 -10.29 -23.18
C TRP A 168 19.52 -11.18 -21.94
N ILE A 169 18.40 -11.40 -21.25
CA ILE A 169 18.30 -12.39 -20.17
C ILE A 169 18.69 -13.79 -20.68
N ALA A 170 18.21 -14.22 -21.85
CA ALA A 170 18.55 -15.53 -22.41
C ALA A 170 20.06 -15.66 -22.68
N VAL A 171 20.71 -14.58 -23.17
CA VAL A 171 22.17 -14.53 -23.34
C VAL A 171 22.87 -14.65 -21.98
N ALA A 172 22.45 -13.89 -20.96
CA ALA A 172 23.04 -13.98 -19.63
C ALA A 172 22.85 -15.35 -18.96
N GLU A 173 21.71 -16.00 -19.13
CA GLU A 173 21.47 -17.35 -18.62
C GLU A 173 22.38 -18.38 -19.32
N LYS A 174 22.55 -18.28 -20.65
CA LYS A 174 23.41 -19.17 -21.43
C LYS A 174 24.88 -19.02 -21.04
N GLU A 175 25.37 -17.79 -20.95
CA GLU A 175 26.76 -17.47 -20.63
C GLU A 175 27.05 -17.44 -19.11
N LYS A 176 26.04 -17.73 -18.28
CA LYS A 176 26.10 -17.73 -16.81
C LYS A 176 26.62 -16.40 -16.23
N ILE A 177 26.22 -15.29 -16.83
CA ILE A 177 26.58 -13.93 -16.38
C ILE A 177 25.70 -13.57 -15.18
N TYR A 178 26.32 -13.33 -14.02
CA TYR A 178 25.68 -13.05 -12.73
C TYR A 178 24.39 -13.85 -12.48
N PRO A 179 24.45 -15.19 -12.36
CA PRO A 179 23.28 -16.06 -12.41
C PRO A 179 22.15 -15.67 -11.44
N ALA A 180 22.49 -15.24 -10.22
CA ALA A 180 21.52 -14.76 -9.24
C ALA A 180 20.83 -13.46 -9.70
N LYS A 181 21.61 -12.41 -10.02
CA LYS A 181 21.09 -11.11 -10.50
C LYS A 181 20.25 -11.27 -11.77
N THR A 182 20.69 -12.11 -12.70
CA THR A 182 19.96 -12.43 -13.94
C THR A 182 18.63 -13.11 -13.63
N ALA A 183 18.59 -14.09 -12.72
CA ALA A 183 17.35 -14.72 -12.28
C ALA A 183 16.40 -13.71 -11.59
N PHE A 184 16.94 -12.80 -10.78
CA PHE A 184 16.17 -11.73 -10.15
C PHE A 184 15.52 -10.79 -11.18
N LEU A 185 16.30 -10.29 -12.14
CA LEU A 185 15.82 -9.42 -13.21
C LEU A 185 14.78 -10.11 -14.10
N LYS A 186 14.96 -11.40 -14.38
CA LYS A 186 13.95 -12.22 -15.07
C LYS A 186 12.64 -12.26 -14.29
N GLY A 187 12.69 -12.45 -12.98
CA GLY A 187 11.51 -12.39 -12.10
C GLY A 187 10.80 -11.04 -12.18
N MET A 188 11.55 -9.94 -12.15
CA MET A 188 11.00 -8.58 -12.26
C MET A 188 10.25 -8.38 -13.59
N ILE A 189 10.84 -8.82 -14.71
CA ILE A 189 10.22 -8.73 -16.04
C ILE A 189 8.94 -9.57 -16.12
N LEU A 190 8.98 -10.82 -15.64
CA LEU A 190 7.82 -11.72 -15.63
C LEU A 190 6.67 -11.17 -14.76
N ALA A 191 7.00 -10.57 -13.62
CA ALA A 191 6.00 -9.94 -12.75
C ALA A 191 5.29 -8.76 -13.44
N LYS A 192 6.02 -7.94 -14.21
CA LYS A 192 5.43 -6.86 -15.02
C LYS A 192 4.55 -7.38 -16.16
N GLN A 193 4.89 -8.54 -16.71
CA GLN A 193 4.05 -9.25 -17.70
C GLN A 193 2.86 -9.99 -17.07
N LEU A 194 2.58 -9.80 -15.77
CA LEU A 194 1.50 -10.46 -15.00
C LEU A 194 1.64 -12.00 -14.92
N LYS A 195 2.82 -12.53 -15.25
CA LYS A 195 3.15 -13.96 -15.17
C LYS A 195 3.65 -14.31 -13.77
N TYR A 196 2.79 -14.13 -12.77
CA TYR A 196 3.19 -14.20 -11.35
C TYR A 196 3.77 -15.56 -10.94
N GLY A 197 3.26 -16.67 -11.48
CA GLY A 197 3.78 -18.01 -11.19
C GLY A 197 5.25 -18.17 -11.62
N GLU A 198 5.54 -17.85 -12.88
CA GLU A 198 6.90 -17.91 -13.44
C GLU A 198 7.84 -16.90 -12.76
N ALA A 199 7.32 -15.72 -12.40
CA ALA A 199 8.09 -14.71 -11.66
C ALA A 199 8.55 -15.24 -10.30
N VAL A 200 7.66 -15.92 -9.56
CA VAL A 200 7.99 -16.53 -8.27
C VAL A 200 9.10 -17.58 -8.43
N GLU A 201 9.05 -18.43 -9.45
CA GLU A 201 10.11 -19.42 -9.71
C GLU A 201 11.47 -18.75 -9.98
N ALA A 202 11.49 -17.66 -10.74
CA ALA A 202 12.71 -16.91 -11.04
C ALA A 202 13.30 -16.24 -9.77
N PHE A 203 12.47 -15.67 -8.90
CA PHE A 203 12.92 -15.11 -7.62
C PHE A 203 13.41 -16.19 -6.64
N GLU A 204 12.73 -17.34 -6.58
CA GLU A 204 13.16 -18.51 -5.81
C GLU A 204 14.54 -19.01 -6.27
N LYS A 205 14.75 -19.09 -7.59
CA LYS A 205 16.06 -19.42 -8.17
C LYS A 205 17.12 -18.39 -7.77
N SER A 206 16.82 -17.09 -7.86
CA SER A 206 17.76 -16.03 -7.46
C SER A 206 18.25 -16.19 -6.03
N LYS A 207 17.34 -16.35 -5.06
CA LYS A 207 17.73 -16.49 -3.65
C LYS A 207 18.39 -17.84 -3.31
N SER A 208 18.17 -18.87 -4.13
CA SER A 208 18.88 -20.14 -3.98
C SER A 208 20.34 -20.02 -4.44
N LEU A 209 20.60 -19.19 -5.45
CA LEU A 209 21.94 -18.98 -6.02
C LEU A 209 22.78 -18.03 -5.17
N ASP A 210 22.16 -16.99 -4.62
CA ASP A 210 22.83 -16.03 -3.75
C ASP A 210 21.89 -15.56 -2.64
N LYS A 211 22.35 -15.74 -1.38
CA LYS A 211 21.58 -15.39 -0.19
C LYS A 211 21.41 -13.90 0.02
N THR A 212 22.23 -13.05 -0.60
CA THR A 212 22.06 -11.58 -0.55
C THR A 212 20.72 -11.14 -1.16
N TYR A 213 20.17 -11.91 -2.10
CA TYR A 213 18.86 -11.66 -2.71
C TYR A 213 17.69 -12.20 -1.89
N THR A 214 17.91 -12.87 -0.75
CA THR A 214 16.82 -13.54 -0.02
C THR A 214 15.73 -12.55 0.37
N GLN A 215 16.10 -11.42 0.96
CA GLN A 215 15.12 -10.45 1.42
C GLN A 215 14.35 -9.80 0.26
N SER A 216 15.08 -9.35 -0.77
CA SER A 216 14.48 -8.74 -1.96
C SER A 216 13.60 -9.73 -2.72
N ALA A 217 14.02 -10.98 -2.86
CA ALA A 217 13.23 -12.04 -3.49
C ALA A 217 11.95 -12.35 -2.70
N GLU A 218 12.01 -12.52 -1.38
CA GLU A 218 10.81 -12.79 -0.57
C GLU A 218 9.80 -11.63 -0.66
N PHE A 219 10.29 -10.38 -0.66
CA PHE A 219 9.44 -9.22 -0.85
C PHE A 219 8.76 -9.21 -2.23
N GLN A 220 9.51 -9.44 -3.31
CA GLN A 220 8.95 -9.50 -4.66
C GLN A 220 7.99 -10.68 -4.87
N ILE A 221 8.27 -11.83 -4.26
CA ILE A 221 7.36 -12.99 -4.24
C ILE A 221 6.06 -12.64 -3.49
N GLY A 222 6.18 -11.95 -2.35
CA GLY A 222 5.01 -11.43 -1.61
C GLY A 222 4.14 -10.51 -2.46
N LEU A 223 4.77 -9.58 -3.20
CA LEU A 223 4.06 -8.71 -4.15
C LEU A 223 3.37 -9.51 -5.26
N CYS A 224 4.04 -10.52 -5.83
CA CYS A 224 3.44 -11.39 -6.85
C CYS A 224 2.19 -12.10 -6.31
N TYR A 225 2.27 -12.70 -5.12
CA TYR A 225 1.10 -13.36 -4.52
C TYR A 225 -0.01 -12.37 -4.14
N MET A 226 0.33 -11.16 -3.71
CA MET A 226 -0.65 -10.11 -3.41
C MET A 226 -1.42 -9.70 -4.67
N LEU A 227 -0.72 -9.47 -5.78
CA LEU A 227 -1.32 -9.13 -7.07
C LEU A 227 -2.16 -10.28 -7.63
N ASP A 228 -1.74 -11.52 -7.39
CA ASP A 228 -2.48 -12.75 -7.71
C ASP A 228 -3.59 -13.07 -6.67
N ARG A 229 -3.89 -12.15 -5.74
CA ARG A 229 -4.92 -12.26 -4.68
C ARG A 229 -4.77 -13.47 -3.74
N LYS A 230 -3.57 -14.06 -3.68
CA LYS A 230 -3.22 -15.15 -2.76
C LYS A 230 -2.71 -14.55 -1.44
N TYR A 231 -3.57 -13.84 -0.73
CA TYR A 231 -3.21 -13.03 0.44
C TYR A 231 -2.56 -13.82 1.58
N THR A 232 -2.97 -15.07 1.79
CA THR A 232 -2.33 -15.97 2.77
C THR A 232 -0.85 -16.19 2.45
N LYS A 233 -0.56 -16.61 1.20
CA LYS A 233 0.82 -16.80 0.73
C LYS A 233 1.59 -15.49 0.71
N ALA A 234 0.95 -14.38 0.32
CA ALA A 234 1.58 -13.06 0.33
C ALA A 234 2.02 -12.67 1.76
N SER A 235 1.16 -12.86 2.75
CA SER A 235 1.44 -12.58 4.16
C SER A 235 2.64 -13.37 4.67
N ASP A 236 2.71 -14.67 4.37
CA ASP A 236 3.83 -15.52 4.78
C ASP A 236 5.16 -15.04 4.18
N ARG A 237 5.13 -14.57 2.93
CA ARG A 237 6.32 -14.12 2.19
C ARG A 237 6.80 -12.75 2.63
N PHE A 238 5.87 -11.83 2.89
CA PHE A 238 6.24 -10.56 3.54
C PHE A 238 6.82 -10.79 4.93
N ARG A 239 6.25 -11.70 5.73
CA ARG A 239 6.82 -12.08 7.02
C ARG A 239 8.24 -12.62 6.88
N ALA A 240 8.49 -13.50 5.90
CA ALA A 240 9.84 -14.00 5.62
C ALA A 240 10.83 -12.88 5.27
N ALA A 241 10.40 -11.88 4.48
CA ALA A 241 11.21 -10.70 4.16
C ALA A 241 11.50 -9.83 5.41
N VAL A 242 10.52 -9.67 6.31
CA VAL A 242 10.72 -8.97 7.59
C VAL A 242 11.71 -9.73 8.48
N THR A 243 11.64 -11.06 8.53
CA THR A 243 12.52 -11.88 9.38
C THR A 243 13.99 -11.83 8.95
N GLN A 244 14.28 -11.64 7.66
CA GLN A 244 15.66 -11.58 7.16
C GLN A 244 16.42 -10.37 7.68
N ASP A 245 15.86 -9.18 7.52
CA ASP A 245 16.39 -7.94 8.11
C ASP A 245 15.23 -7.02 8.53
N PRO A 246 14.83 -7.07 9.81
CA PRO A 246 13.73 -6.27 10.32
C PRO A 246 13.98 -4.75 10.33
N LEU A 247 15.24 -4.31 10.29
CA LEU A 247 15.64 -2.90 10.43
C LEU A 247 15.90 -2.23 9.08
N SER A 248 16.08 -3.00 8.02
CA SER A 248 16.13 -2.47 6.65
C SER A 248 14.85 -1.73 6.24
N ASP A 249 15.00 -0.78 5.31
CA ASP A 249 13.86 -0.12 4.65
C ASP A 249 12.93 -1.14 4.01
N LEU A 250 13.50 -2.18 3.38
CA LEU A 250 12.74 -3.25 2.75
C LEU A 250 11.93 -4.06 3.77
N GLY A 251 12.48 -4.35 4.95
CA GLY A 251 11.75 -4.96 6.06
C GLY A 251 10.60 -4.06 6.55
N SER A 252 10.83 -2.75 6.61
CA SER A 252 9.78 -1.77 6.94
C SER A 252 8.67 -1.73 5.90
N PHE A 253 9.00 -1.77 4.60
CA PHE A 253 8.02 -1.88 3.53
C PHE A 253 7.26 -3.22 3.60
N ALA A 254 7.98 -4.34 3.77
CA ALA A 254 7.39 -5.66 3.88
C ALA A 254 6.34 -5.73 5.01
N ARG A 255 6.61 -5.09 6.16
CA ARG A 255 5.64 -5.01 7.27
C ARG A 255 4.36 -4.29 6.87
N ARG A 256 4.46 -3.13 6.20
CA ARG A 256 3.27 -2.40 5.73
C ARG A 256 2.43 -3.21 4.74
N TYR A 257 3.10 -3.92 3.82
CA TYR A 257 2.42 -4.80 2.88
C TYR A 257 1.82 -6.03 3.57
N GLN A 258 2.49 -6.60 4.58
CA GLN A 258 1.96 -7.66 5.43
C GLN A 258 0.65 -7.21 6.09
N ASP A 259 0.63 -6.05 6.74
CA ASP A 259 -0.57 -5.50 7.40
C ASP A 259 -1.73 -5.36 6.38
N LEU A 260 -1.42 -4.84 5.18
CA LEU A 260 -2.41 -4.67 4.11
C LEU A 260 -3.00 -6.01 3.64
N VAL A 261 -2.18 -7.04 3.46
CA VAL A 261 -2.69 -8.35 3.02
C VAL A 261 -3.39 -9.12 4.13
N GLU A 262 -3.01 -8.94 5.39
CA GLU A 262 -3.70 -9.52 6.54
C GLU A 262 -5.10 -8.90 6.71
N ASP A 263 -5.22 -7.58 6.54
CA ASP A 263 -6.52 -6.88 6.53
C ASP A 263 -7.40 -7.36 5.37
N ARG A 264 -6.84 -7.49 4.16
CA ARG A 264 -7.55 -8.04 3.00
C ARG A 264 -7.97 -9.48 3.23
N GLN A 265 -7.09 -10.30 3.80
CA GLN A 265 -7.39 -11.69 4.14
C GLN A 265 -8.53 -11.76 5.15
N TRP A 266 -8.63 -10.84 6.12
CA TRP A 266 -9.76 -10.76 7.05
C TRP A 266 -11.08 -10.40 6.35
N ILE A 267 -11.06 -9.39 5.47
CA ILE A 267 -12.25 -8.92 4.75
C ILE A 267 -12.77 -9.98 3.77
N GLU A 268 -11.86 -10.66 3.08
CA GLU A 268 -12.16 -11.64 2.02
C GLU A 268 -12.29 -13.08 2.55
N ARG A 269 -12.42 -13.29 3.87
CA ARG A 269 -12.69 -14.64 4.40
C ARG A 269 -14.00 -15.17 3.84
N PRO A 270 -14.02 -16.43 3.38
CA PRO A 270 -15.22 -17.00 2.79
C PRO A 270 -16.32 -17.15 3.83
N LEU A 271 -16.01 -17.39 5.09
CA LEU A 271 -16.98 -17.50 6.18
C LEU A 271 -16.91 -16.28 7.08
N ARG A 272 -18.06 -15.63 7.29
CA ARG A 272 -18.23 -14.52 8.24
C ARG A 272 -19.34 -14.85 9.23
N LEU A 273 -19.06 -14.67 10.51
CA LEU A 273 -20.01 -14.84 11.60
C LEU A 273 -20.20 -13.49 12.29
N THR A 274 -21.45 -13.04 12.39
CA THR A 274 -21.85 -11.81 13.07
C THR A 274 -22.85 -12.14 14.14
N LEU A 275 -22.56 -11.75 15.38
CA LEU A 275 -23.50 -11.78 16.49
C LEU A 275 -23.84 -10.33 16.88
N SER A 276 -25.11 -10.02 17.02
CA SER A 276 -25.58 -8.69 17.42
C SER A 276 -26.66 -8.83 18.47
N ALA A 277 -26.60 -7.99 19.50
CA ALA A 277 -27.62 -7.87 20.54
C ALA A 277 -27.95 -6.39 20.72
N LEU A 278 -29.21 -6.03 20.52
CA LEU A 278 -29.71 -4.68 20.60
C LEU A 278 -30.81 -4.62 21.66
N GLY A 279 -30.55 -3.90 22.76
CA GLY A 279 -31.55 -3.59 23.77
C GLY A 279 -32.42 -2.41 23.33
N GLN A 280 -33.73 -2.55 23.52
CA GLN A 280 -34.72 -1.52 23.29
C GLN A 280 -35.54 -1.36 24.57
N TYR A 281 -35.86 -0.13 24.92
CA TYR A 281 -36.74 0.18 26.04
C TYR A 281 -37.84 1.09 25.54
N ASP A 282 -39.08 0.63 25.62
CA ASP A 282 -40.26 1.39 25.27
C ASP A 282 -41.07 1.67 26.53
N THR A 283 -41.62 2.88 26.63
CA THR A 283 -42.42 3.34 27.77
C THR A 283 -43.93 3.29 27.51
N ASN A 284 -44.35 2.90 26.30
CA ASN A 284 -45.75 2.90 25.85
C ASN A 284 -46.13 1.62 25.08
N MET A 285 -45.81 0.43 25.60
CA MET A 285 -45.87 -0.80 24.79
C MET A 285 -47.25 -1.50 24.70
N LEU A 286 -48.34 -0.98 25.27
CA LEU A 286 -49.69 -1.55 25.10
C LEU A 286 -50.79 -0.48 24.98
N THR A 287 -51.43 -0.44 23.81
CA THR A 287 -52.87 -0.18 23.69
C THR A 287 -53.52 -1.48 23.20
N GLU A 288 -53.54 -2.48 24.07
CA GLU A 288 -54.59 -3.48 23.91
C GLU A 288 -55.92 -2.80 24.23
N PRO A 289 -57.00 -3.18 23.56
CA PRO A 289 -58.31 -2.81 24.00
C PRO A 289 -58.69 -3.06 25.51
N LYS A 290 -59.51 -2.20 26.18
CA LYS A 290 -60.34 -2.32 27.43
C LYS A 290 -61.83 -2.63 27.16
N LYS A 291 -62.32 -3.81 27.54
CA LYS A 291 -63.73 -4.17 27.31
C LYS A 291 -64.62 -3.26 28.16
N ASN A 292 -65.52 -2.51 27.52
CA ASN A 292 -66.49 -1.56 28.10
C ASN A 292 -65.95 -0.18 28.62
N ASP A 293 -65.28 0.58 27.75
CA ASP A 293 -65.22 2.06 27.70
C ASP A 293 -66.61 2.76 27.67
N PRO A 294 -67.23 3.34 28.73
CA PRO A 294 -68.54 4.01 28.59
C PRO A 294 -68.55 5.18 27.59
N ARG A 295 -67.38 5.74 27.25
CA ARG A 295 -67.22 6.83 26.27
C ARG A 295 -66.99 6.32 24.84
N TYR A 296 -66.60 5.05 24.68
CA TYR A 296 -66.31 4.40 23.38
C TYR A 296 -66.69 2.90 23.44
N PRO A 297 -67.98 2.54 23.46
CA PRO A 297 -68.43 1.16 23.69
C PRO A 297 -68.04 0.16 22.57
N ALA A 298 -67.52 0.66 21.45
CA ALA A 298 -67.03 -0.14 20.31
C ALA A 298 -65.51 -0.23 20.23
N ILE A 299 -64.76 0.54 21.03
CA ILE A 299 -63.29 0.53 21.03
C ILE A 299 -62.85 0.34 22.46
N ASP A 300 -62.52 -0.91 22.71
CA ASP A 300 -61.89 -1.38 23.91
C ASP A 300 -60.47 -0.66 23.84
N LEU A 301 -60.01 0.15 24.83
CA LEU A 301 -58.57 0.61 25.03
C LEU A 301 -58.03 0.54 26.51
N ARG A 302 -57.20 -0.44 26.88
CA ARG A 302 -56.36 -0.52 28.09
C ARG A 302 -55.25 0.52 28.02
N GLY A 303 -55.49 1.65 28.66
CA GLY A 303 -54.43 2.52 29.14
C GLY A 303 -53.70 1.89 30.32
N GLY A 304 -52.55 1.29 30.07
CA GLY A 304 -51.53 0.99 31.06
C GLY A 304 -50.22 1.64 30.60
N LYS A 305 -49.56 2.41 31.48
CA LYS A 305 -48.14 2.73 31.27
C LYS A 305 -47.36 1.46 31.59
N GLU A 306 -47.31 0.55 30.64
CA GLU A 306 -46.37 -0.57 30.71
C GLU A 306 -45.11 -0.15 29.95
N ASP A 307 -44.04 0.02 30.70
CA ASP A 307 -42.69 0.05 30.16
C ASP A 307 -42.19 -1.38 29.97
N SER A 308 -41.52 -1.61 28.85
CA SER A 308 -41.00 -2.93 28.52
C SER A 308 -39.63 -2.83 27.88
N TYR A 309 -38.76 -3.73 28.32
CA TYR A 309 -37.48 -3.96 27.70
C TYR A 309 -37.61 -5.08 26.68
N ALA A 310 -37.06 -4.88 25.49
CA ALA A 310 -36.98 -5.86 24.43
C ALA A 310 -35.52 -6.04 23.99
N MET A 311 -35.14 -7.27 23.66
CA MET A 311 -33.83 -7.55 23.07
C MET A 311 -34.01 -8.11 21.67
N LEU A 312 -33.54 -7.36 20.68
CA LEU A 312 -33.39 -7.84 19.32
C LEU A 312 -31.98 -8.42 19.15
N ASN A 313 -31.91 -9.73 18.98
CA ASN A 313 -30.66 -10.44 18.77
C ASN A 313 -30.62 -10.97 17.35
N THR A 314 -29.45 -11.00 16.74
CA THR A 314 -29.23 -11.56 15.41
C THR A 314 -27.93 -12.34 15.39
N LEU A 315 -28.02 -13.59 14.96
CA LEU A 315 -26.89 -14.40 14.53
C LEU A 315 -26.94 -14.48 13.01
N ARG A 316 -25.85 -14.06 12.35
CA ARG A 316 -25.71 -14.13 10.91
C ARG A 316 -24.45 -14.87 10.52
N MET A 317 -24.58 -15.80 9.59
CA MET A 317 -23.50 -16.53 8.96
C MET A 317 -23.53 -16.26 7.46
N ASP A 318 -22.48 -15.70 6.90
CA ASP A 318 -22.35 -15.47 5.45
C ASP A 318 -21.20 -16.33 4.89
N VAL A 319 -21.47 -17.03 3.80
CA VAL A 319 -20.53 -17.85 3.02
C VAL A 319 -20.37 -17.22 1.64
N VAL A 320 -19.22 -16.62 1.35
CA VAL A 320 -18.91 -15.92 0.11
C VAL A 320 -17.50 -16.33 -0.37
N PRO A 321 -17.35 -17.53 -0.97
CA PRO A 321 -16.07 -18.01 -1.46
C PRO A 321 -15.65 -17.27 -2.74
N THR A 322 -14.34 -17.10 -2.90
CA THR A 322 -13.73 -16.68 -4.18
C THR A 322 -13.61 -17.90 -5.08
N LEU A 323 -14.33 -17.92 -6.21
CA LEU A 323 -14.32 -19.02 -7.17
C LEU A 323 -13.57 -18.63 -8.45
N PRO A 324 -12.94 -19.59 -9.15
CA PRO A 324 -12.27 -19.33 -10.42
C PRO A 324 -13.29 -19.04 -11.54
N GLY A 325 -12.83 -18.43 -12.63
CA GLY A 325 -13.58 -18.41 -13.89
C GLY A 325 -14.93 -17.68 -13.85
N GLY A 326 -15.03 -16.55 -13.14
CA GLY A 326 -16.24 -15.70 -13.13
C GLY A 326 -17.41 -16.24 -12.32
N TRP A 327 -17.32 -17.46 -11.76
CA TRP A 327 -18.33 -18.03 -10.90
C TRP A 327 -18.52 -17.20 -9.62
N LEU A 328 -19.78 -17.02 -9.23
CA LEU A 328 -20.17 -16.29 -8.02
C LEU A 328 -21.01 -17.21 -7.13
N PHE A 329 -20.76 -17.18 -5.84
CA PHE A 329 -21.59 -17.89 -4.88
C PHE A 329 -21.71 -17.10 -3.59
N ASN A 330 -22.96 -16.89 -3.17
CA ASN A 330 -23.27 -16.29 -1.87
C ASN A 330 -24.29 -17.18 -1.18
N ALA A 331 -24.05 -17.55 0.07
CA ALA A 331 -25.05 -18.13 0.93
C ALA A 331 -25.05 -17.41 2.27
N SER A 332 -26.21 -17.27 2.90
CA SER A 332 -26.28 -16.71 4.25
C SER A 332 -27.39 -17.36 5.05
N TYR A 333 -27.15 -17.50 6.34
CA TYR A 333 -28.16 -17.84 7.34
C TYR A 333 -28.27 -16.67 8.32
N ALA A 334 -29.50 -16.24 8.63
CA ALA A 334 -29.78 -15.23 9.64
C ALA A 334 -30.87 -15.74 10.57
N GLY A 335 -30.50 -15.94 11.84
CA GLY A 335 -31.43 -16.18 12.94
C GLY A 335 -31.64 -14.88 13.69
N THR A 336 -32.87 -14.40 13.76
CA THR A 336 -33.23 -13.17 14.50
C THR A 336 -34.26 -13.51 15.55
N TRP A 337 -34.04 -13.06 16.78
CA TRP A 337 -34.97 -13.30 17.87
C TRP A 337 -35.22 -12.05 18.69
N ASN A 338 -36.49 -11.77 18.91
CA ASN A 338 -36.94 -10.69 19.76
C ASN A 338 -37.49 -11.26 21.07
N LEU A 339 -36.95 -10.81 22.20
CA LEU A 339 -37.34 -11.24 23.54
C LEU A 339 -37.85 -10.04 24.33
N HIS A 340 -39.12 -10.03 24.68
CA HIS A 340 -39.74 -8.99 25.48
C HIS A 340 -39.90 -9.43 26.94
N GLN A 341 -39.84 -8.45 27.85
CA GLN A 341 -40.19 -8.65 29.25
C GLN A 341 -41.71 -8.50 29.48
N ASN A 342 -42.16 -8.90 30.66
CA ASN A 342 -43.54 -8.72 31.14
C ASN A 342 -44.60 -9.37 30.23
N ASN A 343 -45.76 -8.71 30.07
CA ASN A 343 -46.92 -9.22 29.33
C ASN A 343 -46.75 -9.16 27.80
N ALA A 344 -45.63 -8.63 27.30
CA ALA A 344 -45.35 -8.46 25.88
C ALA A 344 -44.74 -9.70 25.20
N THR A 345 -44.61 -10.82 25.91
CA THR A 345 -44.02 -12.06 25.36
C THR A 345 -44.82 -12.66 24.20
N SER A 346 -46.09 -12.27 24.02
CA SER A 346 -46.92 -12.64 22.86
C SER A 346 -46.43 -12.02 21.54
N TYR A 347 -45.50 -11.06 21.61
CA TYR A 347 -44.84 -10.43 20.46
C TYR A 347 -43.44 -11.01 20.19
N ASP A 348 -42.98 -11.99 20.99
CA ASP A 348 -41.70 -12.65 20.74
C ASP A 348 -41.76 -13.44 19.43
N ILE A 349 -40.76 -13.19 18.58
CA ILE A 349 -40.62 -13.82 17.27
C ILE A 349 -39.23 -14.42 17.17
N PHE A 350 -39.15 -15.63 16.62
CA PHE A 350 -37.92 -16.28 16.20
C PHE A 350 -37.97 -16.50 14.68
N ALA A 351 -37.19 -15.74 13.93
CA ALA A 351 -37.15 -15.79 12.47
C ALA A 351 -35.84 -16.41 11.99
N ASN A 352 -35.94 -17.41 11.12
CA ASN A 352 -34.81 -18.08 10.49
C ASN A 352 -34.87 -17.81 8.99
N THR A 353 -33.85 -17.16 8.44
CA THR A 353 -33.75 -16.87 7.01
C THR A 353 -32.54 -17.58 6.43
N LEU A 354 -32.76 -18.38 5.39
CA LEU A 354 -31.73 -18.97 4.55
C LEU A 354 -31.77 -18.29 3.18
N SER A 355 -30.62 -17.83 2.72
CA SER A 355 -30.46 -17.22 1.39
C SER A 355 -29.33 -17.91 0.64
N VAL A 356 -29.53 -18.21 -0.64
CA VAL A 356 -28.52 -18.82 -1.51
C VAL A 356 -28.62 -18.18 -2.89
N ALA A 357 -27.49 -17.78 -3.47
CA ALA A 357 -27.44 -17.06 -4.74
C ALA A 357 -26.23 -17.46 -5.59
N PRO A 358 -26.22 -18.66 -6.22
CA PRO A 358 -25.25 -18.99 -7.25
C PRO A 358 -25.38 -18.04 -8.44
N GLY A 359 -24.28 -17.81 -9.16
CA GLY A 359 -24.28 -16.95 -10.32
C GLY A 359 -22.99 -17.00 -11.12
N TYR A 360 -22.95 -16.20 -12.18
CA TYR A 360 -21.80 -16.08 -13.07
C TYR A 360 -21.62 -14.62 -13.50
N SER A 361 -20.36 -14.19 -13.58
CA SER A 361 -19.95 -12.86 -14.02
C SER A 361 -19.43 -12.89 -15.45
N PHE A 362 -20.02 -12.06 -16.30
CA PHE A 362 -19.62 -11.78 -17.69
C PHE A 362 -18.83 -10.47 -17.77
N GLY A 363 -18.01 -10.19 -16.75
CA GLY A 363 -17.25 -8.95 -16.63
C GLY A 363 -18.08 -7.82 -16.04
N ARG A 364 -18.75 -7.01 -16.87
CA ARG A 364 -19.56 -5.86 -16.43
C ARG A 364 -20.96 -6.22 -15.97
N VAL A 365 -21.42 -7.43 -16.29
CA VAL A 365 -22.75 -7.93 -15.94
C VAL A 365 -22.60 -9.23 -15.18
N ALA A 366 -23.25 -9.34 -14.03
CA ALA A 366 -23.35 -10.58 -13.28
C ALA A 366 -24.82 -11.02 -13.19
N LEU A 367 -25.05 -12.32 -13.39
CA LEU A 367 -26.35 -12.95 -13.25
C LEU A 367 -26.30 -13.90 -12.05
N ASN A 368 -27.26 -13.78 -11.14
CA ASN A 368 -27.44 -14.69 -10.01
C ASN A 368 -28.86 -15.25 -10.03
N LEU A 369 -29.04 -16.51 -9.60
CA LEU A 369 -30.34 -17.06 -9.24
C LEU A 369 -30.46 -17.01 -7.73
N ALA A 370 -31.17 -16.02 -7.20
CA ALA A 370 -31.28 -15.81 -5.76
C ALA A 370 -32.53 -16.51 -5.21
N GLY A 371 -32.31 -17.39 -4.23
CA GLY A 371 -33.34 -18.03 -3.44
C GLY A 371 -33.28 -17.55 -1.99
N ASN A 372 -34.43 -17.23 -1.40
CA ASN A 372 -34.58 -16.94 0.02
C ASN A 372 -35.71 -17.77 0.61
N TYR A 373 -35.52 -18.30 1.81
CA TYR A 373 -36.53 -18.98 2.61
C TYR A 373 -36.52 -18.39 4.02
N THR A 374 -37.66 -17.93 4.51
CA THR A 374 -37.81 -17.40 5.86
C THR A 374 -38.91 -18.15 6.61
N HIS A 375 -38.55 -18.74 7.75
CA HIS A 375 -39.45 -19.42 8.67
C HIS A 375 -39.56 -18.65 9.98
N ILE A 376 -40.77 -18.20 10.31
CA ILE A 376 -41.05 -17.37 11.48
C ILE A 376 -41.88 -18.16 12.48
N LEU A 377 -41.35 -18.30 13.68
CA LEU A 377 -42.08 -18.79 14.85
C LEU A 377 -42.51 -17.60 15.70
N LYS A 378 -43.74 -17.62 16.20
CA LYS A 378 -44.26 -16.64 17.16
C LYS A 378 -44.60 -17.32 18.47
N ARG A 379 -44.31 -16.67 19.59
CA ARG A 379 -44.60 -17.20 20.91
C ARG A 379 -46.05 -16.95 21.31
N GLN A 380 -46.81 -18.01 21.58
CA GLN A 380 -48.13 -17.97 22.18
C GLN A 380 -48.39 -19.25 23.01
N PRO A 381 -48.52 -19.15 24.34
CA PRO A 381 -47.51 -19.47 25.38
C PRO A 381 -46.22 -20.25 25.00
N VAL A 382 -46.21 -21.00 23.91
CA VAL A 382 -45.04 -21.73 23.36
C VAL A 382 -44.78 -21.22 21.94
N TYR A 383 -43.57 -21.37 21.40
CA TYR A 383 -43.30 -21.03 20.00
C TYR A 383 -44.06 -21.95 19.06
N ARG A 384 -44.84 -21.36 18.14
CA ARG A 384 -45.54 -22.05 17.07
C ARG A 384 -45.23 -21.38 15.74
N GLU A 385 -45.37 -22.15 14.67
CA GLU A 385 -45.26 -21.61 13.32
C GLU A 385 -46.24 -20.45 13.12
N TYR A 386 -45.71 -19.32 12.67
CA TYR A 386 -46.50 -18.13 12.35
C TYR A 386 -46.59 -17.92 10.84
N SER A 387 -45.46 -18.05 10.13
CA SER A 387 -45.44 -17.96 8.67
C SER A 387 -44.20 -18.61 8.08
N GLN A 388 -44.33 -19.04 6.84
CA GLN A 388 -43.22 -19.43 5.97
C GLN A 388 -43.31 -18.62 4.69
N SER A 389 -42.18 -18.16 4.19
CA SER A 389 -42.11 -17.45 2.90
C SER A 389 -40.89 -17.93 2.12
N TYR A 390 -41.05 -18.05 0.81
CA TYR A 390 -39.96 -18.36 -0.09
C TYR A 390 -40.02 -17.46 -1.32
N SER A 391 -38.86 -17.13 -1.86
CA SER A 391 -38.74 -16.39 -3.11
C SER A 391 -37.57 -16.96 -3.89
N VAL A 392 -37.73 -17.12 -5.20
CA VAL A 392 -36.66 -17.47 -6.12
C VAL A 392 -36.79 -16.57 -7.33
N GLY A 393 -35.69 -15.94 -7.73
CA GLY A 393 -35.72 -15.06 -8.89
C GLY A 393 -34.33 -14.75 -9.43
N PRO A 394 -34.26 -14.38 -10.72
CA PRO A 394 -33.03 -13.89 -11.30
C PRO A 394 -32.69 -12.51 -10.73
N MET A 395 -31.42 -12.27 -10.42
CA MET A 395 -30.86 -10.97 -10.11
C MET A 395 -29.79 -10.62 -11.13
N ILE A 396 -29.94 -9.47 -11.77
CA ILE A 396 -28.96 -8.90 -12.69
C ILE A 396 -28.25 -7.76 -11.96
N ARG A 397 -26.92 -7.82 -11.90
CA ARG A 397 -26.07 -6.76 -11.36
C ARG A 397 -25.21 -6.17 -12.47
N ILE A 398 -25.30 -4.86 -12.66
CA ILE A 398 -24.43 -4.09 -13.56
C ILE A 398 -23.32 -3.49 -12.70
N ILE A 399 -22.08 -3.91 -12.95
CA ILE A 399 -20.92 -3.43 -12.23
C ILE A 399 -20.42 -2.19 -12.96
N GLY A 400 -20.52 -1.02 -12.31
CA GLY A 400 -20.02 0.25 -12.84
C GLY A 400 -18.50 0.23 -13.02
N PRO A 401 -17.93 1.16 -13.81
CA PRO A 401 -16.48 1.29 -13.92
C PRO A 401 -15.89 1.56 -12.53
N THR A 402 -14.87 0.79 -12.15
CA THR A 402 -14.02 1.10 -11.00
C THR A 402 -13.22 2.34 -11.34
N LEU A 403 -13.44 3.44 -10.59
CA LEU A 403 -12.66 4.67 -10.63
C LEU A 403 -11.20 4.43 -10.22
#